data_AF-A0A845WJP9-F1
#
_entry.id   AF-A0A845WJP9-F1
#
_cell.length_a   1.000
_cell.length_b   1.000
_cell.length_c   1.000
_cell.angle_alpha   90.00
_cell.angle_beta   90.00
_cell.angle_gamma   90.00
#
_symmetry.space_group_name_H-M   'P 1'
#
loop_
_entity.id
_entity.type
_entity.pdbx_description
1 polymer ?
#
loop_
_entity_poly.entity_id
_entity_poly.type
_entity_poly.pdbx_seq_one_letter_code
_entity_poly.pdbx_strand_id
1 'polypeptide(L)'
;MSSSLIERLGQVRDFRTTDGRRHPLWVVLLIVIMGTMSGYLGYRALGDFAQRHREDLIEALKIPKGRVPSYSTIRRVMMGIDFDNFAKVFQSWASEYIQISPKQRLTH
;
A
#
# COMPACT_ATOMS: atom_id res chain seq x y z
N MET A 1 -14.58 0.93 -17.74
CA MET A 1 -13.44 0.06 -17.39
C MET A 1 -13.08 0.38 -15.96
N SER A 2 -13.38 -0.51 -15.02
CA SER A 2 -12.96 -0.34 -13.62
C SER A 2 -11.44 -0.50 -13.54
N SER A 3 -10.76 0.50 -12.99
CA SER A 3 -9.30 0.43 -12.81
C SER A 3 -8.97 -0.48 -11.63
N SER A 4 -7.94 -1.29 -11.75
CA SER A 4 -7.47 -2.16 -10.67
C SER A 4 -6.95 -1.34 -9.48
N LEU A 5 -6.92 -1.95 -8.28
CA LEU A 5 -6.34 -1.31 -7.10
C LEU A 5 -4.88 -0.88 -7.35
N ILE A 6 -4.12 -1.72 -8.06
CA ILE A 6 -2.70 -1.47 -8.37
C ILE A 6 -2.54 -0.19 -9.20
N GLU A 7 -3.34 -0.04 -10.26
CA GLU A 7 -3.31 1.15 -11.12
C GLU A 7 -3.60 2.42 -10.33
N ARG A 8 -4.58 2.38 -9.43
CA ARG A 8 -4.93 3.54 -8.59
C ARG A 8 -3.87 3.84 -7.56
N LEU A 9 -3.32 2.83 -6.88
CA LEU A 9 -2.20 3.04 -5.97
C LEU A 9 -0.97 3.65 -6.68
N GLY A 10 -0.83 3.43 -8.00
CA GLY A 10 0.17 4.10 -8.83
C GLY A 10 -0.02 5.63 -8.97
N GLN A 11 -1.21 6.15 -8.71
CA GLN A 11 -1.54 7.58 -8.77
C GLN A 11 -1.23 8.32 -7.46
N VAL A 12 -0.88 7.60 -6.39
CA VAL A 12 -0.50 8.20 -5.12
C VAL A 12 0.81 8.96 -5.28
N ARG A 13 0.85 10.21 -4.83
CA ARG A 13 2.03 11.07 -4.96
C ARG A 13 3.22 10.49 -4.20
N ASP A 14 4.29 10.18 -4.92
CA ASP A 14 5.55 9.74 -4.30
C ASP A 14 6.39 10.94 -3.84
N PHE A 15 6.36 11.20 -2.53
CA PHE A 15 7.13 12.25 -1.87
C PHE A 15 8.64 11.93 -1.78
N ARG A 16 9.04 10.68 -2.04
CA ARG A 16 10.44 10.26 -1.93
C ARG A 16 11.23 10.79 -3.12
N THR A 17 12.47 11.19 -2.86
CA THR A 17 13.44 11.52 -3.91
C THR A 17 13.72 10.31 -4.80
N THR A 18 14.15 10.53 -6.04
CA THR A 18 14.44 9.47 -7.03
C THR A 18 15.41 8.41 -6.49
N ASP A 19 16.42 8.82 -5.73
CA ASP A 19 17.40 7.92 -5.11
C ASP A 19 16.81 7.07 -3.96
N GLY A 20 15.69 7.52 -3.37
CA GLY A 20 14.95 6.82 -2.33
C GLY A 20 13.98 5.74 -2.86
N ARG A 21 13.78 5.65 -4.18
CA ARG A 21 12.78 4.77 -4.82
C ARG A 21 13.35 3.39 -5.17
N ARG A 22 13.74 2.63 -4.15
CA ARG A 22 14.13 1.21 -4.34
C ARG A 22 12.95 0.32 -4.77
N HIS A 23 11.75 0.65 -4.29
CA HIS A 23 10.50 0.00 -4.64
C HIS A 23 9.50 1.07 -5.09
N PRO A 24 8.69 0.82 -6.14
CA PRO A 24 7.56 1.68 -6.47
C PRO A 24 6.67 1.89 -5.24
N LEU A 25 6.11 3.09 -5.08
CA LEU A 25 5.29 3.41 -3.91
C LEU A 25 4.09 2.46 -3.77
N TRP A 26 3.42 2.17 -4.89
CA TRP A 26 2.27 1.27 -4.93
C TRP A 26 2.57 -0.12 -4.37
N VAL A 27 3.79 -0.65 -4.55
CA VAL A 27 4.20 -1.96 -4.00
C VAL A 27 4.20 -1.92 -2.48
N VAL A 28 4.76 -0.85 -1.91
CA VAL A 28 4.83 -0.69 -0.45
C VAL A 28 3.42 -0.57 0.13
N LEU A 29 2.57 0.25 -0.50
CA LEU A 29 1.18 0.44 -0.05
C LEU A 29 0.34 -0.83 -0.15
N LEU A 30 0.48 -1.57 -1.25
CA LEU A 30 -0.24 -2.83 -1.43
C LEU A 30 0.16 -3.87 -0.38
N ILE A 31 1.47 -3.98 -0.08
CA ILE A 31 1.96 -4.88 0.98
C ILE A 31 1.44 -4.46 2.36
N VAL A 32 1.37 -3.17 2.65
CA VAL A 32 0.78 -2.67 3.90
C VAL A 32 -0.70 -3.04 3.99
N ILE A 33 -1.47 -2.88 2.90
CA ILE A 33 -2.89 -3.24 2.86
C ILE A 33 -3.06 -4.76 3.09
N MET A 34 -2.34 -5.60 2.34
CA MET A 34 -2.44 -7.06 2.48
C MET A 34 -2.01 -7.55 3.86
N GLY A 35 -0.92 -7.00 4.41
CA GLY A 35 -0.45 -7.34 5.75
C GLY A 35 -1.47 -6.95 6.81
N THR A 36 -2.05 -5.75 6.70
CA THR A 36 -3.10 -5.27 7.62
C THR A 36 -4.35 -6.14 7.55
N MET A 37 -4.82 -6.50 6.34
CA MET A 37 -5.95 -7.42 6.13
C MET A 37 -5.68 -8.83 6.67
N SER A 38 -4.41 -9.23 6.70
CA SER A 38 -3.96 -10.52 7.25
C SER A 38 -3.69 -10.47 8.76
N GLY A 39 -4.04 -9.37 9.45
CA GLY A 39 -3.88 -9.20 10.90
C GLY A 39 -2.48 -8.78 11.36
N TYR A 40 -1.56 -8.44 10.44
CA TYR A 40 -0.23 -7.94 10.80
C TYR A 40 -0.31 -6.44 11.12
N LEU A 41 -0.53 -6.14 12.40
CA LEU A 41 -0.65 -4.77 12.89
C LEU A 41 0.70 -4.21 13.33
N GLY A 42 1.03 -3.02 12.85
CA GLY A 42 2.27 -2.31 13.16
C GLY A 42 3.43 -2.61 12.21
N TYR A 43 4.40 -1.70 12.15
CA TYR A 43 5.45 -1.72 11.13
C TYR A 43 6.32 -2.98 11.15
N ARG A 44 6.65 -3.51 12.34
CA ARG A 44 7.49 -4.71 12.47
C ARG A 44 6.74 -5.93 11.90
N ALA A 45 5.49 -6.12 12.31
CA ALA A 45 4.64 -7.19 11.80
C ALA A 45 4.46 -7.11 10.28
N LEU A 46 4.30 -5.90 9.72
CA LEU A 46 4.22 -5.69 8.27
C LEU A 46 5.54 -6.03 7.55
N GLY A 47 6.68 -5.73 8.17
CA GLY A 47 7.99 -6.16 7.67
C GLY A 47 8.14 -7.69 7.68
N ASP A 48 7.68 -8.33 8.76
CA ASP A 48 7.70 -9.80 8.90
C ASP A 48 6.77 -10.45 7.87
N PHE A 49 5.59 -9.87 7.63
CA PHE A 49 4.67 -10.30 6.57
C PHE A 49 5.35 -10.24 5.20
N ALA A 50 5.95 -9.10 4.86
CA ALA A 50 6.64 -8.92 3.58
C ALA A 50 7.77 -9.95 3.38
N GLN A 51 8.53 -10.23 4.45
CA GLN A 51 9.63 -11.18 4.40
C GLN A 51 9.15 -12.64 4.35
N ARG A 52 8.12 -12.97 5.14
CA ARG A 52 7.55 -14.33 5.20
C ARG A 52 6.96 -14.76 3.85
N HIS A 53 6.27 -13.83 3.18
CA HIS A 53 5.62 -14.10 1.89
C HIS A 53 6.45 -13.57 0.71
N ARG A 54 7.76 -13.44 0.88
CA ARG A 54 8.63 -12.76 -0.09
C ARG A 54 8.52 -13.37 -1.50
N GLU A 55 8.59 -14.69 -1.60
CA GLU A 55 8.61 -15.40 -2.89
C GLU A 55 7.27 -15.22 -3.62
N ASP A 56 6.17 -15.53 -2.94
CA ASP A 56 4.80 -15.35 -3.43
C ASP A 56 4.54 -13.91 -3.88
N LEU A 57 4.96 -12.92 -3.09
CA LEU A 57 4.77 -11.50 -3.39
C LEU A 57 5.57 -11.07 -4.63
N ILE A 58 6.79 -11.57 -4.79
CA ILE A 58 7.63 -11.25 -5.95
C ILE A 58 7.02 -11.85 -7.21
N GLU A 59 6.56 -13.10 -7.15
CA GLU A 59 5.96 -13.80 -8.28
C GLU A 59 4.62 -13.17 -8.69
N ALA A 60 3.70 -13.00 -7.73
CA ALA A 60 2.35 -12.51 -8.00
C ALA A 60 2.33 -11.05 -8.47
N LEU A 61 3.16 -10.17 -7.87
CA LEU A 61 3.16 -8.74 -8.16
C LEU A 61 4.22 -8.33 -9.20
N LYS A 62 5.05 -9.28 -9.65
CA LYS A 62 6.19 -9.03 -10.55
C LYS A 62 7.06 -7.87 -10.04
N ILE A 63 7.41 -7.89 -8.75
CA ILE A 63 8.08 -6.77 -8.09
C ILE A 63 9.43 -6.48 -8.77
N PRO A 64 9.68 -5.23 -9.19
CA PRO A 64 10.95 -4.86 -9.79
C PRO A 64 12.14 -5.22 -8.89
N LYS A 65 13.20 -5.79 -9.48
CA LYS A 65 14.45 -6.18 -8.79
C LYS A 65 14.30 -7.32 -7.77
N GLY A 66 13.15 -8.00 -7.71
CA GLY A 66 12.98 -9.23 -6.91
C GLY A 66 13.20 -9.04 -5.41
N ARG A 67 12.83 -7.87 -4.86
CA ARG A 67 12.98 -7.56 -3.45
C ARG A 67 11.71 -6.93 -2.90
N VAL A 68 11.30 -7.38 -1.72
CA VAL A 68 10.21 -6.80 -0.93
C VAL A 68 10.72 -5.62 -0.08
N PRO A 69 9.86 -4.65 0.28
CA PRO A 69 10.24 -3.56 1.17
C PRO A 69 10.55 -4.09 2.58
N SER A 70 11.59 -3.55 3.20
CA SER A 70 11.91 -3.85 4.60
C SER A 70 11.02 -3.05 5.56
N TYR A 71 11.03 -3.44 6.84
CA TYR A 71 10.47 -2.64 7.95
C TYR A 71 10.82 -1.15 7.84
N SER A 72 12.09 -0.83 7.62
CA SER A 72 12.57 0.56 7.53
C SER A 72 12.00 1.30 6.33
N THR A 73 11.80 0.60 5.20
CA THR A 73 11.16 1.15 4.01
C THR A 73 9.67 1.40 4.26
N ILE A 74 8.96 0.43 4.83
CA ILE A 74 7.54 0.55 5.19
C ILE A 74 7.35 1.73 6.14
N ARG A 75 8.10 1.77 7.25
CA ARG A 75 8.02 2.87 8.23
C ARG A 75 8.25 4.23 7.59
N ARG A 76 9.27 4.36 6.73
CA ARG A 76 9.57 5.64 6.05
C ARG A 76 8.41 6.07 5.14
N VAL A 77 7.84 5.15 4.37
CA VAL A 77 6.69 5.43 3.51
C VAL A 77 5.49 5.85 4.34
N MET A 78 5.13 5.08 5.37
CA MET A 78 3.96 5.35 6.20
C MET A 78 4.06 6.65 7.00
N MET A 79 5.26 7.09 7.39
CA MET A 79 5.45 8.37 8.09
C MET A 79 5.44 9.59 7.18
N GLY A 80 5.77 9.44 5.89
CA GLY A 80 5.92 10.58 4.97
C GLY A 80 4.84 10.68 3.90
N ILE A 81 3.97 9.68 3.80
CA ILE A 81 2.89 9.69 2.82
C ILE A 81 1.90 10.81 3.11
N ASP A 82 1.47 11.49 2.06
CA ASP A 82 0.29 12.35 2.10
C ASP A 82 -0.94 11.46 2.26
N PHE A 83 -1.40 11.32 3.51
CA PHE A 83 -2.51 10.44 3.85
C PHE A 83 -3.81 10.88 3.17
N ASP A 84 -4.05 12.18 3.02
CA ASP A 84 -5.25 12.70 2.35
C ASP A 84 -5.26 12.34 0.87
N ASN A 85 -4.09 12.45 0.20
CA ASN A 85 -3.95 12.02 -1.19
C ASN A 85 -4.18 10.50 -1.32
N PHE A 86 -3.56 9.71 -0.46
CA PHE A 86 -3.75 8.25 -0.44
C PHE A 86 -5.21 7.87 -0.21
N ALA A 87 -5.85 8.45 0.81
CA ALA A 87 -7.23 8.17 1.17
C ALA A 87 -8.19 8.52 0.03
N LYS A 88 -8.00 9.67 -0.65
CA LYS A 88 -8.81 10.04 -1.82
C LYS A 88 -8.66 9.04 -2.96
N VAL A 89 -7.43 8.64 -3.27
CA VAL A 89 -7.15 7.65 -4.33
C VAL A 89 -7.80 6.31 -3.98
N PHE A 90 -7.60 5.81 -2.76
CA PHE A 90 -8.17 4.55 -2.30
C PHE A 90 -9.70 4.59 -2.22
N GLN A 91 -10.29 5.70 -1.77
CA GLN A 91 -11.74 5.86 -1.72
C GLN A 91 -12.35 5.86 -3.12
N SER A 92 -11.71 6.54 -4.08
CA SER A 92 -12.17 6.56 -5.47
C SER A 92 -12.21 5.16 -6.09
N TRP A 93 -11.26 4.30 -5.70
CA TRP A 93 -11.26 2.89 -6.07
C TRP A 93 -12.42 2.15 -5.41
N ALA A 94 -12.52 2.26 -4.08
CA ALA A 94 -13.48 1.51 -3.28
C ALA A 94 -14.92 1.83 -3.67
N SER A 95 -15.23 3.08 -4.02
CA SER A 95 -16.57 3.50 -4.45
C SER A 95 -17.04 2.85 -5.76
N GLU A 96 -16.14 2.28 -6.57
CA GLU A 96 -16.54 1.52 -7.77
C GLU A 96 -17.12 0.15 -7.43
N TYR A 97 -16.75 -0.39 -6.26
CA TYR A 97 -17.13 -1.73 -5.81
C TYR A 97 -18.06 -1.72 -4.60
N ILE A 98 -18.14 -0.60 -3.88
CA ILE A 98 -18.89 -0.44 -2.65
C ILE A 98 -19.82 0.77 -2.78
N GLN A 99 -21.12 0.56 -2.60
CA GLN A 99 -22.03 1.67 -2.34
C GLN A 99 -21.81 2.14 -0.89
N ILE A 100 -21.02 3.19 -0.72
CA ILE A 100 -20.78 3.80 0.59
C ILE A 100 -22.09 4.46 1.02
N SER A 101 -22.92 3.74 1.79
CA SER A 101 -24.05 4.34 2.47
C SER A 101 -23.54 5.33 3.54
N PRO A 102 -24.14 6.54 3.71
CA PRO A 102 -23.58 7.62 4.54
C PRO A 102 -23.34 7.30 6.03
N LYS A 103 -23.73 6.12 6.55
CA LYS A 103 -23.75 5.79 7.98
C LYS A 103 -22.40 5.37 8.59
N GLN A 104 -21.28 5.46 7.87
CA GLN A 104 -19.98 4.98 8.38
C GLN A 104 -18.89 6.07 8.47
N ARG A 105 -19.24 7.35 8.56
CA ARG A 105 -18.31 8.31 9.18
C ARG A 105 -18.28 8.02 10.68
N LEU A 106 -17.38 7.14 11.09
CA LEU A 106 -16.99 7.02 12.49
C LEU A 106 -16.34 8.36 12.88
N THR A 107 -17.15 9.24 13.46
CA THR A 107 -16.68 10.30 14.33
C THR A 107 -16.07 9.63 15.55
N HIS A 108 -14.75 9.70 15.65
CA HIS A 108 -14.03 9.51 16.89
C HIS A 108 -12.93 10.55 17.00
#